data_AF-A0A359KKA3-F1
#
_entry.id   AF-A0A359KKA3-F1
#
_cell.length_a   1.000
_cell.length_b   1.000
_cell.length_c   1.000
_cell.angle_alpha   90.00
_cell.angle_beta   90.00
_cell.angle_gamma   90.00
#
_symmetry.space_group_name_H-M   'P 1'
#
loop_
_entity.id
_entity.type
_entity.pdbx_description
1 polymer ?
#
loop_
_entity_poly.entity_id
_entity_poly.type
_entity_poly.pdbx_seq_one_letter_code
_entity_poly.pdbx_strand_id
1 'polypeptide(L)'
;MTYTADTSILGRGTASAEAVQAWFAEQGKRYAPTFGPKGQYVPPPAGLGQAILDECQRYTGMMVNWDMVAGQICHETAGWESVYARERNNPGGIGAINSDPDQAIRFPTVAAGVRAHVAHLLVYAVGEGPWRTDDPRYDAVRKAGWVGIAKRWRDLNGRWAFPGLTYSDMIASLANRLVSFANDGPWKEQQPMADVPIVQMLLPASASNTPRKPLVAAQYITIHETANPTRGADAVMHGKWLLNLAASGAGEPSWHYTVDDHQVVQHLTDDRAGWHAGDGANGVGNMQSIGIELCVNSDGNMQATRENAAWLVRRLMARHGIPVERVVQHNHWSGKDCPTQLRRSGWTEFVASLATAPPVPPAGDYREFPEAGHGIGGGFLWFWEHNGGLPIFGFPLTDEIAEDGQTVQYFERAVFEYHPENDEPYRVLLRRLGAEALARKEASA
;
A
#
# COMPACT_ATOMS: atom_id res chain seq x y z
N MET A 1 -5.86 16.05 3.92
CA MET A 1 -4.48 15.78 4.41
C MET A 1 -4.15 14.34 4.05
N THR A 2 -2.97 14.07 3.50
CA THR A 2 -2.58 12.72 3.05
C THR A 2 -1.25 12.35 3.67
N TYR A 3 -1.19 11.15 4.24
CA TYR A 3 -0.02 10.61 4.90
C TYR A 3 0.77 9.68 3.97
N THR A 4 2.08 9.68 4.13
CA THR A 4 3.02 8.75 3.47
C THR A 4 3.98 8.15 4.50
N ALA A 5 4.83 7.20 4.11
CA ALA A 5 5.90 6.72 4.97
C ALA A 5 6.85 7.84 5.43
N ASP A 6 6.98 8.93 4.69
CA ASP A 6 7.84 10.07 5.04
C ASP A 6 7.17 11.11 5.95
N THR A 7 5.91 10.88 6.35
CA THR A 7 5.23 11.70 7.36
C THR A 7 6.09 11.77 8.62
N SER A 8 6.18 12.95 9.25
CA SER A 8 6.85 13.07 10.55
C SER A 8 6.02 12.38 11.63
N ILE A 9 6.70 11.78 12.63
CA ILE A 9 6.02 11.23 13.81
C ILE A 9 5.34 12.35 14.60
N LEU A 10 6.00 13.52 14.67
CA LEU A 10 5.40 14.71 15.24
C LEU A 10 4.50 15.39 14.22
N GLY A 11 3.31 15.80 14.64
CA GLY A 11 2.35 16.45 13.78
C GLY A 11 0.94 16.40 14.33
N ARG A 12 0.05 17.15 13.69
CA ARG A 12 -1.37 17.16 14.02
C ARG A 12 -2.10 16.11 13.17
N GLY A 13 -2.94 15.29 13.80
CA GLY A 13 -3.93 14.49 13.08
C GLY A 13 -5.14 15.34 12.69
N THR A 14 -6.10 14.74 12.02
CA THR A 14 -7.30 15.41 11.50
C THR A 14 -8.60 14.72 11.92
N ALA A 15 -8.59 13.41 12.15
CA ALA A 15 -9.79 12.69 12.56
C ALA A 15 -10.21 13.08 13.99
N SER A 16 -11.53 13.19 14.23
CA SER A 16 -12.06 13.41 15.58
C SER A 16 -12.00 12.13 16.42
N ALA A 17 -12.11 12.26 17.75
CA ALA A 17 -12.16 11.12 18.66
C ALA A 17 -13.31 10.15 18.30
N GLU A 18 -14.46 10.69 17.92
CA GLU A 18 -15.64 9.92 17.52
C GLU A 18 -15.40 9.17 16.22
N ALA A 19 -14.75 9.81 15.24
CA ALA A 19 -14.40 9.18 13.97
C ALA A 19 -13.40 8.03 14.17
N VAL A 20 -12.38 8.23 15.02
CA VAL A 20 -11.43 7.17 15.39
C VAL A 20 -12.17 6.02 16.09
N GLN A 21 -13.05 6.30 17.06
CA GLN A 21 -13.83 5.27 17.74
C GLN A 21 -14.69 4.45 16.76
N ALA A 22 -15.36 5.12 15.82
CA ALA A 22 -16.20 4.49 14.80
C ALA A 22 -15.36 3.69 13.80
N TRP A 23 -14.18 4.17 13.44
CA TRP A 23 -13.24 3.45 12.58
C TRP A 23 -12.81 2.13 13.22
N PHE A 24 -12.41 2.14 14.49
CA PHE A 24 -12.06 0.90 15.20
C PHE A 24 -13.26 -0.06 15.31
N ALA A 25 -14.47 0.45 15.51
CA ALA A 25 -15.67 -0.40 15.51
C ALA A 25 -15.91 -1.05 14.13
N GLU A 26 -15.62 -0.34 13.04
CA GLU A 26 -15.78 -0.87 11.68
C GLU A 26 -14.66 -1.86 11.32
N GLN A 27 -13.41 -1.54 11.65
CA GLN A 27 -12.27 -2.45 11.43
C GLN A 27 -12.37 -3.69 12.31
N GLY A 28 -12.82 -3.55 13.56
CA GLY A 28 -13.01 -4.69 14.46
C GLY A 28 -13.97 -5.72 13.87
N LYS A 29 -15.07 -5.32 13.23
CA LYS A 29 -15.96 -6.27 12.53
C LYS A 29 -15.24 -7.07 11.45
N ARG A 30 -14.31 -6.45 10.71
CA ARG A 30 -13.52 -7.10 9.65
C ARG A 30 -12.50 -8.09 10.23
N TYR A 31 -11.87 -7.72 11.34
CA TYR A 31 -10.83 -8.51 11.98
C TYR A 31 -11.36 -9.57 12.96
N ALA A 32 -12.57 -9.40 13.46
CA ALA A 32 -13.20 -10.24 14.47
C ALA A 32 -13.24 -11.72 14.08
N PRO A 33 -13.52 -12.09 12.81
CA PRO A 33 -13.44 -13.48 12.40
C PRO A 33 -12.04 -14.12 12.58
N THR A 34 -10.91 -13.36 12.70
CA THR A 34 -9.56 -13.91 12.99
C THR A 34 -9.29 -13.88 14.46
N PHE A 35 -9.44 -12.67 15.01
CA PHE A 35 -8.70 -12.24 16.17
C PHE A 35 -9.67 -12.12 17.36
N GLY A 36 -10.96 -11.96 17.04
CA GLY A 36 -12.04 -11.91 17.99
C GLY A 36 -12.22 -13.24 18.72
N PRO A 37 -12.76 -13.20 19.95
CA PRO A 37 -12.93 -14.40 20.76
C PRO A 37 -13.93 -15.32 20.08
N LYS A 38 -13.49 -16.53 19.72
CA LYS A 38 -14.28 -17.51 18.95
C LYS A 38 -14.76 -16.96 17.60
N GLY A 39 -14.01 -16.04 16.99
CA GLY A 39 -14.34 -15.42 15.71
C GLY A 39 -15.51 -14.42 15.78
N GLN A 40 -15.92 -14.00 16.98
CA GLN A 40 -17.02 -13.06 17.19
C GLN A 40 -16.50 -11.65 17.39
N TYR A 41 -17.25 -10.66 16.92
CA TYR A 41 -16.91 -9.25 17.08
C TYR A 41 -17.09 -8.77 18.51
N VAL A 42 -16.09 -8.07 19.03
CA VAL A 42 -16.14 -7.39 20.33
C VAL A 42 -15.84 -5.92 20.13
N PRO A 43 -16.79 -5.01 20.43
CA PRO A 43 -16.56 -3.59 20.24
C PRO A 43 -15.28 -3.08 20.92
N PRO A 44 -14.56 -2.13 20.28
CA PRO A 44 -13.43 -1.49 20.94
C PRO A 44 -13.89 -0.79 22.24
N PRO A 45 -13.01 -0.65 23.25
CA PRO A 45 -13.33 0.03 24.49
C PRO A 45 -13.91 1.41 24.25
N ALA A 46 -14.94 1.77 25.02
CA ALA A 46 -15.50 3.10 24.99
C ALA A 46 -14.42 4.13 25.35
N GLY A 47 -14.31 5.21 24.56
CA GLY A 47 -13.32 6.26 24.77
C GLY A 47 -11.92 5.95 24.24
N LEU A 48 -11.72 4.87 23.49
CA LEU A 48 -10.46 4.58 22.80
C LEU A 48 -10.02 5.75 21.91
N GLY A 49 -10.95 6.29 21.10
CA GLY A 49 -10.65 7.42 20.23
C GLY A 49 -10.20 8.66 21.01
N GLN A 50 -10.88 8.98 22.11
CA GLN A 50 -10.50 10.09 23.00
C GLN A 50 -9.13 9.86 23.64
N ALA A 51 -8.86 8.64 24.12
CA ALA A 51 -7.58 8.29 24.71
C ALA A 51 -6.42 8.46 23.72
N ILE A 52 -6.61 8.08 22.45
CA ILE A 52 -5.62 8.28 21.39
C ILE A 52 -5.31 9.78 21.21
N LEU A 53 -6.34 10.62 21.07
CA LEU A 53 -6.16 12.06 20.88
C LEU A 53 -5.50 12.72 22.10
N ASP A 54 -5.97 12.41 23.31
CA ASP A 54 -5.48 13.00 24.56
C ASP A 54 -4.02 12.65 24.80
N GLU A 55 -3.65 11.37 24.66
CA GLU A 55 -2.29 10.93 24.95
C GLU A 55 -1.31 11.39 23.85
N CYS A 56 -1.73 11.51 22.58
CA CYS A 56 -0.92 12.11 21.51
C CYS A 56 -0.62 13.60 21.75
N GLN A 57 -1.44 14.28 22.55
CA GLN A 57 -1.29 15.70 22.91
C GLN A 57 -0.74 15.90 24.32
N ARG A 58 -0.46 14.82 25.06
CA ARG A 58 -0.09 14.85 26.48
C ARG A 58 1.11 15.76 26.76
N TYR A 59 2.15 15.65 25.93
CA TYR A 59 3.40 16.35 26.15
C TYR A 59 3.38 17.67 25.38
N THR A 60 3.25 18.78 26.11
CA THR A 60 3.19 20.13 25.54
C THR A 60 4.37 20.39 24.61
N GLY A 61 4.08 20.82 23.39
CA GLY A 61 5.08 21.10 22.36
C GLY A 61 5.59 19.88 21.59
N MET A 62 5.14 18.67 21.91
CA MET A 62 5.57 17.41 21.30
C MET A 62 4.37 16.56 20.86
N MET A 63 3.49 17.16 20.05
CA MET A 63 2.28 16.51 19.57
C MET A 63 2.62 15.41 18.56
N VAL A 64 2.17 14.19 18.84
CA VAL A 64 2.31 13.04 17.94
C VAL A 64 1.09 12.96 17.01
N ASN A 65 1.31 12.64 15.75
CA ASN A 65 0.22 12.57 14.77
C ASN A 65 -0.75 11.43 15.10
N TRP A 66 -1.94 11.77 15.61
CA TRP A 66 -2.89 10.78 16.11
C TRP A 66 -3.58 9.95 15.04
N ASP A 67 -3.69 10.43 13.79
CA ASP A 67 -4.24 9.64 12.68
C ASP A 67 -3.28 8.49 12.34
N MET A 68 -1.98 8.78 12.31
CA MET A 68 -0.94 7.78 12.11
C MET A 68 -0.83 6.81 13.29
N VAL A 69 -0.94 7.31 14.54
CA VAL A 69 -1.00 6.47 15.74
C VAL A 69 -2.23 5.55 15.70
N ALA A 70 -3.41 6.06 15.33
CA ALA A 70 -4.61 5.25 15.17
C ALA A 70 -4.44 4.18 14.08
N GLY A 71 -3.82 4.51 12.96
CA GLY A 71 -3.46 3.54 11.92
C GLY A 71 -2.52 2.45 12.44
N GLN A 72 -1.49 2.83 13.21
CA GLN A 72 -0.56 1.90 13.84
C GLN A 72 -1.25 0.98 14.84
N ILE A 73 -2.01 1.54 15.79
CA ILE A 73 -2.77 0.77 16.77
C ILE A 73 -3.76 -0.17 16.07
N CYS A 74 -4.44 0.31 15.02
CA CYS A 74 -5.37 -0.52 14.25
C CYS A 74 -4.67 -1.74 13.64
N HIS A 75 -3.45 -1.57 13.12
CA HIS A 75 -2.64 -2.69 12.64
C HIS A 75 -2.22 -3.65 13.76
N GLU A 76 -1.58 -3.13 14.81
CA GLU A 76 -1.01 -3.92 15.91
C GLU A 76 -2.08 -4.72 16.67
N THR A 77 -3.28 -4.18 16.74
CA THR A 77 -4.38 -4.77 17.52
C THR A 77 -5.39 -5.51 16.67
N ALA A 78 -5.25 -5.48 15.34
CA ALA A 78 -6.27 -5.90 14.38
C ALA A 78 -7.64 -5.27 14.69
N GLY A 79 -7.71 -3.94 14.66
CA GLY A 79 -8.94 -3.19 14.96
C GLY A 79 -9.47 -3.43 16.38
N TRP A 80 -8.58 -3.63 17.35
CA TRP A 80 -8.86 -4.01 18.74
C TRP A 80 -9.35 -5.44 18.99
N GLU A 81 -9.33 -6.32 18.00
CA GLU A 81 -9.82 -7.69 18.18
C GLU A 81 -8.78 -8.64 18.77
N SER A 82 -7.49 -8.32 18.66
CA SER A 82 -6.42 -9.16 19.24
C SER A 82 -6.61 -9.40 20.74
N VAL A 83 -6.21 -10.60 21.18
CA VAL A 83 -6.24 -10.98 22.61
C VAL A 83 -5.42 -9.99 23.45
N TYR A 84 -4.29 -9.49 22.93
CA TYR A 84 -3.44 -8.51 23.63
C TYR A 84 -4.15 -7.18 23.88
N ALA A 85 -4.83 -6.65 22.87
CA ALA A 85 -5.57 -5.40 23.00
C ALA A 85 -6.71 -5.55 24.02
N ARG A 86 -7.51 -6.62 23.89
CA ARG A 86 -8.70 -6.84 24.72
C ARG A 86 -8.37 -7.20 26.16
N GLU A 87 -7.43 -8.11 26.36
CA GLU A 87 -7.18 -8.65 27.70
C GLU A 87 -6.09 -7.90 28.44
N ARG A 88 -5.17 -7.19 27.75
CA ARG A 88 -4.01 -6.54 28.37
C ARG A 88 -3.99 -5.01 28.22
N ASN A 89 -4.98 -4.39 27.57
CA ASN A 89 -5.00 -2.96 27.25
C ASN A 89 -3.73 -2.50 26.53
N ASN A 90 -3.19 -3.32 25.64
CA ASN A 90 -1.90 -3.08 25.00
C ASN A 90 -2.08 -2.73 23.51
N PRO A 91 -2.19 -1.44 23.16
CA PRO A 91 -2.48 -0.99 21.80
C PRO A 91 -1.29 -1.08 20.84
N GLY A 92 -0.06 -1.26 21.37
CA GLY A 92 1.17 -1.26 20.58
C GLY A 92 1.89 -2.59 20.53
N GLY A 93 1.28 -3.67 21.03
CA GLY A 93 1.95 -4.97 21.17
C GLY A 93 3.23 -4.90 22.02
N ILE A 94 3.32 -3.93 22.93
CA ILE A 94 4.56 -3.60 23.63
C ILE A 94 4.98 -4.77 24.53
N GLY A 95 6.18 -5.28 24.30
CA GLY A 95 6.74 -6.40 25.07
C GLY A 95 6.34 -7.79 24.57
N ALA A 96 5.55 -7.92 23.50
CA ALA A 96 5.33 -9.21 22.86
C ALA A 96 6.59 -9.62 22.08
N ILE A 97 7.28 -10.67 22.53
CA ILE A 97 8.46 -11.25 21.86
C ILE A 97 8.09 -12.66 21.38
N ASN A 98 8.47 -13.02 20.16
CA ASN A 98 8.27 -14.37 19.58
C ASN A 98 6.82 -14.90 19.61
N SER A 99 5.83 -14.00 19.54
CA SER A 99 4.41 -14.36 19.59
C SER A 99 3.98 -15.05 20.90
N ASP A 100 4.79 -14.99 21.96
CA ASP A 100 4.44 -15.52 23.28
C ASP A 100 3.46 -14.57 23.98
N PRO A 101 2.20 -14.98 24.16
CA PRO A 101 1.19 -14.12 24.74
C PRO A 101 1.43 -13.77 26.20
N ASP A 102 2.25 -14.55 26.92
CA ASP A 102 2.50 -14.32 28.34
C ASP A 102 3.46 -13.16 28.60
N GLN A 103 4.25 -12.76 27.60
CA GLN A 103 5.28 -11.72 27.72
C GLN A 103 4.78 -10.29 27.42
N ALA A 104 3.64 -10.13 26.75
CA ALA A 104 3.11 -8.81 26.41
C ALA A 104 2.76 -8.00 27.68
N ILE A 105 3.14 -6.73 27.74
CA ILE A 105 2.88 -5.89 28.91
C ILE A 105 1.36 -5.70 29.09
N ARG A 106 0.90 -5.75 30.34
CA ARG A 106 -0.48 -5.42 30.74
C ARG A 106 -0.51 -4.00 31.29
N PHE A 107 -1.39 -3.18 30.74
CA PHE A 107 -1.62 -1.81 31.21
C PHE A 107 -2.88 -1.74 32.07
N PRO A 108 -2.89 -0.89 33.12
CA PRO A 108 -4.02 -0.77 34.04
C PRO A 108 -5.28 -0.20 33.37
N THR A 109 -5.11 0.61 32.32
CA THR A 109 -6.20 1.19 31.54
C THR A 109 -5.81 1.32 30.07
N VAL A 110 -6.81 1.47 29.18
CA VAL A 110 -6.58 1.77 27.76
C VAL A 110 -5.72 3.01 27.58
N ALA A 111 -6.03 4.10 28.30
CA ALA A 111 -5.26 5.33 28.25
C ALA A 111 -3.80 5.14 28.67
N ALA A 112 -3.53 4.31 29.70
CA ALA A 112 -2.15 4.00 30.10
C ALA A 112 -1.38 3.23 29.00
N GLY A 113 -2.05 2.30 28.30
CA GLY A 113 -1.45 1.60 27.16
C GLY A 113 -1.17 2.53 25.97
N VAL A 114 -2.11 3.41 25.64
CA VAL A 114 -1.93 4.41 24.59
C VAL A 114 -0.80 5.38 24.96
N ARG A 115 -0.72 5.81 26.21
CA ARG A 115 0.39 6.64 26.70
C ARG A 115 1.74 5.98 26.49
N ALA A 116 1.87 4.70 26.86
CA ALA A 116 3.11 3.97 26.67
C ALA A 116 3.49 3.86 25.19
N HIS A 117 2.50 3.67 24.30
CA HIS A 117 2.71 3.69 22.85
C HIS A 117 3.23 5.04 22.35
N VAL A 118 2.58 6.13 22.73
CA VAL A 118 2.98 7.49 22.35
C VAL A 118 4.36 7.83 22.92
N ALA A 119 4.60 7.48 24.18
CA ALA A 119 5.90 7.67 24.82
C ALA A 119 7.01 6.93 24.07
N HIS A 120 6.76 5.70 23.63
CA HIS A 120 7.72 4.92 22.85
C HIS A 120 8.06 5.59 21.51
N LEU A 121 7.06 6.13 20.81
CA LEU A 121 7.27 6.93 19.59
C LEU A 121 8.10 8.19 19.88
N LEU A 122 7.90 8.85 21.01
CA LEU A 122 8.68 10.03 21.40
C LEU A 122 10.13 9.69 21.78
N VAL A 123 10.41 8.53 22.38
CA VAL A 123 11.79 8.07 22.61
C VAL A 123 12.51 7.89 21.27
N TYR A 124 11.85 7.30 20.27
CA TYR A 124 12.40 7.16 18.92
C TYR A 124 12.59 8.50 18.20
N ALA A 125 11.58 9.37 18.24
CA ALA A 125 11.54 10.57 17.42
C ALA A 125 12.21 11.77 18.05
N VAL A 126 12.08 11.97 19.35
CA VAL A 126 12.62 13.16 20.03
C VAL A 126 13.87 12.78 20.82
N GLY A 127 13.85 11.64 21.50
CA GLY A 127 14.96 11.14 22.30
C GLY A 127 14.69 11.28 23.79
N GLU A 128 15.61 11.92 24.51
CA GLU A 128 15.49 12.13 25.96
C GLU A 128 14.36 13.12 26.29
N GLY A 129 13.54 12.78 27.30
CA GLY A 129 12.44 13.65 27.75
C GLY A 129 11.62 13.07 28.90
N PRO A 130 10.53 13.75 29.31
CA PRO A 130 9.65 13.29 30.38
C PRO A 130 8.90 12.00 30.03
N TRP A 131 8.63 11.73 28.75
CA TRP A 131 7.96 10.51 28.28
C TRP A 131 8.72 9.22 28.58
N ARG A 132 10.01 9.27 28.90
CA ARG A 132 10.81 8.06 29.20
C ARG A 132 10.27 7.25 30.37
N THR A 133 9.63 7.89 31.35
CA THR A 133 9.02 7.19 32.49
C THR A 133 7.75 6.44 32.10
N ASP A 134 7.14 6.82 30.97
CA ASP A 134 5.93 6.20 30.43
C ASP A 134 6.25 5.14 29.36
N ASP A 135 7.49 5.09 28.82
CA ASP A 135 7.93 4.06 27.86
C ASP A 135 8.62 2.87 28.58
N PRO A 136 7.95 1.71 28.72
CA PRO A 136 8.53 0.54 29.35
C PRO A 136 9.68 -0.10 28.54
N ARG A 137 9.90 0.31 27.29
CA ARG A 137 11.00 -0.15 26.43
C ARG A 137 12.16 0.85 26.34
N TYR A 138 12.12 1.97 27.06
CA TYR A 138 13.15 3.02 26.97
C TYR A 138 14.58 2.46 27.10
N ASP A 139 14.86 1.62 28.09
CA ASP A 139 16.20 1.04 28.29
C ASP A 139 16.65 0.14 27.14
N ALA A 140 15.71 -0.57 26.49
CA ALA A 140 16.01 -1.38 25.32
C ALA A 140 16.36 -0.50 24.11
N VAL A 141 15.60 0.58 23.88
CA VAL A 141 15.87 1.56 22.81
C VAL A 141 17.21 2.25 23.04
N ARG A 142 17.51 2.62 24.28
CA ARG A 142 18.79 3.20 24.70
C ARG A 142 19.95 2.25 24.45
N LYS A 143 19.85 0.99 24.87
CA LYS A 143 20.89 -0.03 24.67
C LYS A 143 21.14 -0.32 23.18
N ALA A 144 20.10 -0.23 22.35
CA ALA A 144 20.19 -0.41 20.91
C ALA A 144 20.73 0.83 20.16
N GLY A 145 20.92 1.97 20.84
CA GLY A 145 21.36 3.21 20.21
C GLY A 145 20.29 3.86 19.31
N TRP A 146 19.01 3.63 19.60
CA TRP A 146 17.89 4.09 18.77
C TRP A 146 17.14 5.30 19.34
N VAL A 147 17.67 5.93 20.38
CA VAL A 147 17.07 7.11 21.02
C VAL A 147 17.21 8.32 20.08
N GLY A 148 16.10 8.93 19.70
CA GLY A 148 16.05 10.18 18.94
C GLY A 148 16.42 10.07 17.45
N ILE A 149 16.57 8.85 16.90
CA ILE A 149 17.05 8.63 15.52
C ILE A 149 15.95 8.56 14.46
N ALA A 150 14.67 8.39 14.85
CA ALA A 150 13.59 8.11 13.91
C ALA A 150 12.61 9.28 13.85
N LYS A 151 12.82 10.24 12.93
CA LYS A 151 12.02 11.48 12.84
C LYS A 151 10.76 11.30 11.99
N ARG A 152 10.81 10.36 11.06
CA ARG A 152 9.72 10.00 10.14
C ARG A 152 9.22 8.60 10.44
N TRP A 153 8.00 8.30 10.00
CA TRP A 153 7.44 6.96 10.14
C TRP A 153 8.34 5.90 9.48
N ARG A 154 8.86 6.15 8.27
CA ARG A 154 9.81 5.28 7.55
C ARG A 154 11.01 4.85 8.40
N ASP A 155 11.48 5.70 9.31
CA ASP A 155 12.61 5.38 10.18
C ASP A 155 12.28 4.27 11.21
N LEU A 156 11.00 3.99 11.45
CA LEU A 156 10.52 2.89 12.30
C LEU A 156 10.61 1.52 11.60
N ASN A 157 10.77 1.47 10.28
CA ASN A 157 10.96 0.22 9.53
C ASN A 157 12.19 -0.53 10.06
N GLY A 158 12.02 -1.79 10.46
CA GLY A 158 13.08 -2.60 11.05
C GLY A 158 13.40 -2.28 12.52
N ARG A 159 12.76 -1.29 13.14
CA ARG A 159 12.95 -0.90 14.56
C ARG A 159 11.72 -1.16 15.42
N TRP A 160 10.54 -0.84 14.89
CA TRP A 160 9.26 -1.15 15.53
C TRP A 160 8.81 -2.59 15.20
N ALA A 161 8.92 -2.97 13.92
CA ALA A 161 8.63 -4.31 13.41
C ALA A 161 9.79 -4.83 12.55
N PHE A 162 10.08 -6.14 12.60
CA PHE A 162 11.16 -6.79 11.84
C PHE A 162 10.59 -7.85 10.86
N PRO A 163 11.08 -7.97 9.61
CA PRO A 163 12.07 -7.11 8.95
C PRO A 163 11.54 -5.71 8.57
N GLY A 164 10.21 -5.51 8.63
CA GLY A 164 9.56 -4.19 8.67
C GLY A 164 9.76 -3.25 7.47
N LEU A 165 10.30 -3.71 6.35
CA LEU A 165 10.75 -2.85 5.23
C LEU A 165 9.66 -1.95 4.62
N THR A 166 8.38 -2.33 4.72
CA THR A 166 7.20 -1.58 4.22
C THR A 166 6.17 -1.28 5.31
N TYR A 167 6.56 -1.45 6.58
CA TYR A 167 5.65 -1.29 7.72
C TYR A 167 4.99 0.09 7.73
N SER A 168 5.79 1.14 7.50
CA SER A 168 5.31 2.53 7.50
C SER A 168 4.37 2.86 6.37
N ASP A 169 4.52 2.26 5.19
CA ASP A 169 3.63 2.46 4.05
C ASP A 169 2.24 1.90 4.35
N MET A 170 2.18 0.75 5.00
CA MET A 170 0.93 0.15 5.49
C MET A 170 0.27 1.02 6.58
N ILE A 171 1.04 1.59 7.52
CA ILE A 171 0.47 2.49 8.53
C ILE A 171 -0.09 3.76 7.89
N ALA A 172 0.64 4.36 6.95
CA ALA A 172 0.16 5.52 6.20
C ALA A 172 -1.13 5.19 5.43
N SER A 173 -1.22 4.00 4.83
CA SER A 173 -2.44 3.52 4.17
C SER A 173 -3.62 3.43 5.13
N LEU A 174 -3.43 2.84 6.31
CA LEU A 174 -4.48 2.76 7.33
C LEU A 174 -4.90 4.13 7.86
N ALA A 175 -3.95 5.04 8.07
CA ALA A 175 -4.23 6.42 8.49
C ALA A 175 -5.03 7.19 7.42
N ASN A 176 -4.67 7.04 6.14
CA ASN A 176 -5.44 7.64 5.04
C ASN A 176 -6.85 7.08 4.94
N ARG A 177 -7.03 5.75 5.13
CA ARG A 177 -8.35 5.12 5.16
C ARG A 177 -9.19 5.62 6.34
N LEU A 178 -8.59 5.83 7.50
CA LEU A 178 -9.25 6.47 8.64
C LEU A 178 -9.71 7.89 8.30
N VAL A 179 -8.85 8.71 7.70
CA VAL A 179 -9.20 10.09 7.33
C VAL A 179 -10.34 10.12 6.31
N SER A 180 -10.30 9.27 5.29
CA SER A 180 -11.42 9.15 4.34
C SER A 180 -12.69 8.68 5.04
N PHE A 181 -12.62 7.64 5.89
CA PHE A 181 -13.77 7.21 6.69
C PHE A 181 -14.33 8.34 7.57
N ALA A 182 -13.48 9.17 8.16
CA ALA A 182 -13.89 10.29 9.00
C ALA A 182 -14.64 11.38 8.20
N ASN A 183 -14.23 11.60 6.95
CA ASN A 183 -14.83 12.61 6.07
C ASN A 183 -16.10 12.09 5.38
N ASP A 184 -16.07 10.84 4.93
CA ASP A 184 -17.04 10.26 3.99
C ASP A 184 -18.01 9.27 4.67
N GLY A 185 -17.74 8.90 5.92
CA GLY A 185 -18.50 7.92 6.69
C GLY A 185 -18.10 6.46 6.41
N PRO A 186 -18.80 5.49 7.03
CA PRO A 186 -18.57 4.07 6.77
C PRO A 186 -18.87 3.73 5.31
N TRP A 187 -17.94 3.00 4.68
CA TRP A 187 -18.08 2.46 3.33
C TRP A 187 -19.41 1.70 3.21
N LYS A 188 -20.41 2.31 2.57
CA LYS A 188 -21.63 1.60 2.17
C LYS A 188 -21.27 0.66 1.02
N GLU A 189 -21.83 -0.55 1.06
CA GLU A 189 -21.84 -1.61 0.02
C GLU A 189 -20.95 -1.27 -1.19
N GLN A 190 -19.74 -1.86 -1.17
CA GLN A 190 -18.58 -1.46 -1.98
C GLN A 190 -18.97 -1.11 -3.42
N GLN A 191 -19.05 0.19 -3.70
CA GLN A 191 -18.76 0.63 -5.06
C GLN A 191 -17.28 0.40 -5.30
N PRO A 192 -16.87 -0.04 -6.51
CA PRO A 192 -15.47 -0.23 -6.83
C PRO A 192 -14.73 1.07 -6.51
N MET A 193 -13.66 0.97 -5.73
CA MET A 193 -12.77 2.11 -5.52
C MET A 193 -12.38 2.67 -6.88
N ALA A 194 -12.50 3.99 -7.06
CA ALA A 194 -12.08 4.65 -8.30
C ALA A 194 -10.63 4.30 -8.66
N ASP A 195 -9.78 4.07 -7.64
CA ASP A 195 -8.42 3.55 -7.74
C ASP A 195 -8.11 2.48 -6.68
N VAL A 196 -7.64 1.30 -7.10
CA VAL A 196 -7.19 0.26 -6.17
C VAL A 196 -5.72 0.51 -5.80
N PRO A 197 -5.35 0.60 -4.51
CA PRO A 197 -3.96 0.84 -4.13
C PRO A 197 -3.01 -0.26 -4.63
N ILE A 198 -1.89 0.13 -5.25
CA ILE A 198 -0.81 -0.79 -5.64
C ILE A 198 0.36 -0.59 -4.67
N VAL A 199 0.65 -1.60 -3.86
CA VAL A 199 1.79 -1.65 -2.94
C VAL A 199 2.92 -2.44 -3.60
N GLN A 200 4.15 -1.90 -3.58
CA GLN A 200 5.30 -2.61 -4.13
C GLN A 200 6.02 -3.42 -3.05
N MET A 201 6.17 -4.72 -3.31
CA MET A 201 6.96 -5.68 -2.53
C MET A 201 7.87 -6.46 -3.49
N LEU A 202 8.69 -5.73 -4.24
CA LEU A 202 9.51 -6.29 -5.31
C LEU A 202 10.53 -7.30 -4.79
N LEU A 203 10.64 -8.43 -5.48
CA LEU A 203 11.67 -9.43 -5.21
C LEU A 203 13.07 -8.89 -5.55
N PRO A 204 14.10 -9.23 -4.76
CA PRO A 204 15.47 -8.83 -5.08
C PRO A 204 15.89 -9.36 -6.45
N ALA A 205 16.48 -8.50 -7.29
CA ALA A 205 16.89 -8.89 -8.64
C ALA A 205 17.89 -10.06 -8.68
N SER A 206 18.60 -10.31 -7.58
CA SER A 206 19.55 -11.42 -7.42
C SER A 206 18.90 -12.74 -6.96
N ALA A 207 17.63 -12.74 -6.55
CA ALA A 207 16.97 -13.90 -5.99
C ALA A 207 16.74 -14.99 -7.05
N SER A 208 16.83 -16.26 -6.63
CA SER A 208 16.65 -17.41 -7.53
C SER A 208 15.26 -17.48 -8.17
N ASN A 209 14.23 -17.05 -7.44
CA ASN A 209 12.86 -16.94 -7.94
C ASN A 209 12.58 -15.68 -8.75
N THR A 210 13.60 -14.87 -9.06
CA THR A 210 13.49 -13.71 -9.94
C THR A 210 14.21 -14.02 -11.25
N PRO A 211 13.50 -14.50 -12.29
CA PRO A 211 14.12 -14.83 -13.57
C PRO A 211 14.93 -13.66 -14.09
N ARG A 212 16.20 -13.90 -14.46
CA ARG A 212 17.05 -12.90 -15.10
C ARG A 212 16.64 -12.61 -16.54
N LYS A 213 15.66 -13.35 -17.07
CA LYS A 213 15.14 -13.20 -18.42
C LYS A 213 14.19 -11.99 -18.47
N PRO A 214 14.37 -11.07 -19.41
CA PRO A 214 13.45 -9.96 -19.60
C PRO A 214 12.11 -10.47 -20.16
N LEU A 215 11.03 -9.86 -19.72
CA LEU A 215 9.71 -9.93 -20.36
C LEU A 215 9.64 -8.76 -21.34
N VAL A 216 10.24 -8.94 -22.52
CA VAL A 216 10.26 -7.89 -23.55
C VAL A 216 8.89 -7.83 -24.22
N ALA A 217 8.12 -6.79 -23.89
CA ALA A 217 6.74 -6.58 -24.34
C ALA A 217 5.81 -7.75 -23.98
N ALA A 218 5.23 -7.69 -22.77
CA ALA A 218 4.22 -8.64 -22.34
C ALA A 218 3.11 -8.76 -23.39
N GLN A 219 2.84 -9.98 -23.84
CA GLN A 219 1.84 -10.26 -24.86
C GLN A 219 0.54 -10.83 -24.28
N TYR A 220 0.60 -11.37 -23.07
CA TYR A 220 -0.51 -12.03 -22.39
C TYR A 220 -0.63 -11.57 -20.95
N ILE A 221 -1.81 -11.74 -20.37
CA ILE A 221 -2.02 -11.67 -18.92
C ILE A 221 -2.54 -13.04 -18.48
N THR A 222 -1.89 -13.65 -17.49
CA THR A 222 -2.30 -14.94 -16.94
C THR A 222 -2.95 -14.76 -15.58
N ILE A 223 -4.23 -15.13 -15.49
CA ILE A 223 -5.00 -15.09 -14.25
C ILE A 223 -4.85 -16.40 -13.49
N HIS A 224 -4.59 -16.28 -12.19
CA HIS A 224 -4.46 -17.36 -11.22
C HIS A 224 -5.35 -17.11 -10.01
N GLU A 225 -5.53 -18.14 -9.20
CA GLU A 225 -6.06 -18.03 -7.83
C GLU A 225 -5.08 -18.73 -6.90
N THR A 226 -4.88 -18.14 -5.71
CA THR A 226 -3.82 -18.58 -4.79
C THR A 226 -4.04 -19.99 -4.24
N ALA A 227 -5.26 -20.54 -4.41
CA ALA A 227 -5.72 -21.81 -3.83
C ALA A 227 -5.49 -21.89 -2.31
N ASN A 228 -5.35 -20.74 -1.64
CA ASN A 228 -5.07 -20.63 -0.24
C ASN A 228 -6.27 -19.99 0.48
N PRO A 229 -7.27 -20.79 0.92
CA PRO A 229 -8.42 -20.28 1.65
C PRO A 229 -8.08 -19.94 3.11
N THR A 230 -6.83 -20.20 3.52
CA THR A 230 -6.38 -19.89 4.87
C THR A 230 -6.64 -18.43 5.14
N ARG A 231 -7.21 -18.22 6.32
CA ARG A 231 -7.51 -16.90 6.79
C ARG A 231 -6.26 -16.02 6.89
N GLY A 232 -6.35 -14.76 6.46
CA GLY A 232 -5.22 -13.82 6.42
C GLY A 232 -4.25 -14.09 5.26
N ALA A 233 -4.57 -14.99 4.33
CA ALA A 233 -3.81 -15.19 3.11
C ALA A 233 -4.09 -14.11 2.04
N ASP A 234 -3.99 -12.84 2.45
CA ASP A 234 -4.20 -11.66 1.61
C ASP A 234 -3.00 -11.36 0.67
N ALA A 235 -3.05 -10.26 -0.08
CA ALA A 235 -2.00 -9.95 -1.05
C ALA A 235 -0.65 -9.64 -0.40
N VAL A 236 -0.66 -9.00 0.78
CA VAL A 236 0.55 -8.69 1.54
C VAL A 236 1.18 -9.95 2.12
N MET A 237 0.38 -10.91 2.60
CA MET A 237 0.87 -12.21 3.04
C MET A 237 1.63 -12.93 1.93
N HIS A 238 1.05 -13.00 0.72
CA HIS A 238 1.71 -13.63 -0.42
C HIS A 238 3.00 -12.89 -0.83
N GLY A 239 3.03 -11.55 -0.77
CA GLY A 239 4.25 -10.78 -0.98
C GLY A 239 5.34 -11.11 0.05
N LYS A 240 4.99 -11.20 1.35
CA LYS A 240 5.92 -11.62 2.41
C LYS A 240 6.42 -13.05 2.18
N TRP A 241 5.54 -13.95 1.76
CA TRP A 241 5.89 -15.33 1.48
C TRP A 241 6.89 -15.45 0.32
N LEU A 242 6.67 -14.73 -0.79
CA LEU A 242 7.62 -14.69 -1.92
C LEU A 242 8.99 -14.12 -1.53
N LEU A 243 9.03 -13.08 -0.69
CA LEU A 243 10.29 -12.51 -0.17
C LEU A 243 11.03 -13.51 0.73
N ASN A 244 10.32 -14.24 1.59
CA ASN A 244 10.93 -15.29 2.42
C ASN A 244 11.45 -16.45 1.57
N LEU A 245 10.74 -16.81 0.49
CA LEU A 245 11.16 -17.80 -0.47
C LEU A 245 12.43 -17.37 -1.22
N ALA A 246 12.51 -16.09 -1.62
CA ALA A 246 13.72 -15.51 -2.20
C ALA A 246 14.91 -15.59 -1.24
N ALA A 247 14.69 -15.29 0.05
CA ALA A 247 15.73 -15.34 1.08
C ALA A 247 16.23 -16.77 1.37
N SER A 248 15.39 -17.80 1.18
CA SER A 248 15.80 -19.21 1.35
C SER A 248 16.57 -19.77 0.15
N GLY A 249 16.65 -19.04 -0.95
CA GLY A 249 17.32 -19.46 -2.19
C GLY A 249 16.47 -20.34 -3.10
N ALA A 250 15.19 -20.55 -2.78
CA ALA A 250 14.27 -21.29 -3.65
C ALA A 250 14.04 -20.58 -4.99
N GLY A 251 13.97 -21.38 -6.07
CA GLY A 251 13.96 -20.90 -7.45
C GLY A 251 12.58 -20.63 -8.05
N GLU A 252 11.51 -21.10 -7.43
CA GLU A 252 10.13 -20.93 -7.90
C GLU A 252 9.15 -21.14 -6.72
N PRO A 253 7.93 -20.58 -6.77
CA PRO A 253 7.34 -19.78 -7.85
C PRO A 253 7.63 -18.27 -7.77
N SER A 254 7.22 -17.53 -8.80
CA SER A 254 7.12 -16.06 -8.81
C SER A 254 6.14 -15.54 -9.86
N TRP A 255 5.49 -14.42 -9.57
CA TRP A 255 4.51 -13.74 -10.44
C TRP A 255 4.50 -12.23 -10.14
N HIS A 256 3.83 -11.45 -10.99
CA HIS A 256 3.92 -10.00 -10.96
C HIS A 256 3.04 -9.34 -9.92
N TYR A 257 1.79 -9.79 -9.79
CA TYR A 257 0.79 -9.16 -8.94
C TYR A 257 0.01 -10.17 -8.11
N THR A 258 -0.30 -9.83 -6.86
CA THR A 258 -1.36 -10.48 -6.09
C THR A 258 -2.44 -9.46 -5.76
N VAL A 259 -3.70 -9.85 -5.90
CA VAL A 259 -4.86 -8.97 -5.69
C VAL A 259 -5.73 -9.55 -4.60
N ASP A 260 -6.11 -8.72 -3.63
CA ASP A 260 -7.13 -9.03 -2.63
C ASP A 260 -8.30 -8.03 -2.73
N ASP A 261 -9.21 -8.07 -1.75
CA ASP A 261 -10.43 -7.28 -1.75
C ASP A 261 -10.24 -5.79 -1.45
N HIS A 262 -9.02 -5.33 -1.17
CA HIS A 262 -8.74 -3.94 -0.79
C HIS A 262 -7.43 -3.35 -1.34
N GLN A 263 -6.58 -4.14 -2.01
CA GLN A 263 -5.33 -3.68 -2.62
C GLN A 263 -4.75 -4.68 -3.64
N VAL A 264 -3.73 -4.21 -4.35
CA VAL A 264 -2.83 -5.00 -5.20
C VAL A 264 -1.43 -4.93 -4.60
N VAL A 265 -0.71 -6.04 -4.60
CA VAL A 265 0.73 -6.10 -4.27
C VAL A 265 1.52 -6.52 -5.50
N GLN A 266 2.52 -5.73 -5.88
CA GLN A 266 3.42 -6.03 -7.01
C GLN A 266 4.74 -6.64 -6.50
N HIS A 267 5.14 -7.79 -7.08
CA HIS A 267 6.35 -8.54 -6.69
C HIS A 267 7.42 -8.56 -7.78
N LEU A 268 7.03 -8.40 -9.05
CA LEU A 268 7.94 -8.25 -10.19
C LEU A 268 7.53 -7.04 -11.01
N THR A 269 8.51 -6.38 -11.61
CA THR A 269 8.28 -5.35 -12.62
C THR A 269 7.71 -5.97 -13.90
N ASP A 270 6.90 -5.23 -14.65
CA ASP A 270 6.23 -5.74 -15.85
C ASP A 270 7.21 -6.14 -16.98
N ASP A 271 8.47 -5.72 -16.90
CA ASP A 271 9.54 -6.01 -17.86
C ASP A 271 10.37 -7.26 -17.49
N ARG A 272 9.96 -7.99 -16.46
CA ARG A 272 10.67 -9.20 -16.00
C ARG A 272 9.77 -10.43 -16.06
N ALA A 273 10.31 -11.55 -16.56
CA ALA A 273 9.58 -12.81 -16.58
C ALA A 273 9.33 -13.35 -15.16
N GLY A 274 8.30 -14.18 -14.99
CA GLY A 274 7.98 -14.88 -13.74
C GLY A 274 7.86 -16.40 -13.93
N TRP A 275 7.99 -17.16 -12.85
CA TRP A 275 7.77 -18.61 -12.84
C TRP A 275 6.38 -18.94 -12.26
N HIS A 276 5.36 -18.93 -13.11
CA HIS A 276 3.97 -19.13 -12.68
C HIS A 276 3.10 -20.00 -13.60
N ALA A 277 3.40 -20.09 -14.90
CA ALA A 277 2.50 -20.70 -15.89
C ALA A 277 2.67 -22.23 -16.03
N GLY A 278 3.73 -22.81 -15.47
CA GLY A 278 3.98 -24.25 -15.48
C GLY A 278 4.29 -24.84 -16.87
N ASP A 279 4.67 -24.02 -17.84
CA ASP A 279 4.93 -24.40 -19.24
C ASP A 279 6.44 -24.46 -19.58
N GLY A 280 7.28 -24.63 -18.55
CA GLY A 280 8.72 -24.78 -18.65
C GLY A 280 9.49 -23.46 -18.74
N ALA A 281 10.83 -23.56 -18.73
CA ALA A 281 11.72 -22.41 -18.59
C ALA A 281 11.74 -21.43 -19.79
N ASN A 282 11.17 -21.85 -20.92
CA ASN A 282 11.07 -21.08 -22.17
C ASN A 282 9.62 -21.02 -22.70
N GLY A 283 8.64 -21.45 -21.90
CA GLY A 283 7.24 -21.45 -22.29
C GLY A 283 6.68 -20.03 -22.46
N VAL A 284 5.68 -19.89 -23.32
CA VAL A 284 5.05 -18.60 -23.65
C VAL A 284 4.41 -17.96 -22.42
N GLY A 285 3.76 -18.74 -21.56
CA GLY A 285 3.11 -18.25 -20.34
C GLY A 285 4.10 -17.61 -19.38
N ASN A 286 5.24 -18.26 -19.11
CA ASN A 286 6.28 -17.69 -18.23
C ASN A 286 7.04 -16.52 -18.89
N MET A 287 7.34 -16.62 -20.19
CA MET A 287 8.25 -15.68 -20.87
C MET A 287 7.56 -14.50 -21.54
N GLN A 288 6.24 -14.54 -21.72
CA GLN A 288 5.48 -13.53 -22.47
C GLN A 288 4.18 -13.10 -21.77
N SER A 289 3.96 -13.49 -20.51
CA SER A 289 2.78 -13.05 -19.77
C SER A 289 3.08 -12.40 -18.41
N ILE A 290 2.17 -11.51 -18.01
CA ILE A 290 2.09 -10.97 -16.66
C ILE A 290 1.20 -11.89 -15.82
N GLY A 291 1.75 -12.47 -14.75
CA GLY A 291 1.04 -13.34 -13.82
C GLY A 291 0.34 -12.56 -12.71
N ILE A 292 -0.96 -12.80 -12.54
CA ILE A 292 -1.80 -12.17 -11.52
C ILE A 292 -2.48 -13.24 -10.66
N GLU A 293 -2.21 -13.25 -9.37
CA GLU A 293 -2.83 -14.14 -8.38
C GLU A 293 -4.00 -13.46 -7.67
N LEU A 294 -5.20 -14.06 -7.71
CA LEU A 294 -6.36 -13.61 -6.94
C LEU A 294 -6.42 -14.34 -5.60
N CYS A 295 -6.42 -13.58 -4.51
CA CYS A 295 -6.58 -14.12 -3.17
C CYS A 295 -7.96 -14.74 -2.98
N VAL A 296 -7.99 -15.92 -2.35
CA VAL A 296 -9.20 -16.68 -2.01
C VAL A 296 -9.35 -16.90 -0.49
N ASN A 297 -8.65 -16.11 0.32
CA ASN A 297 -8.65 -16.22 1.78
C ASN A 297 -10.07 -16.08 2.34
N SER A 298 -10.41 -16.93 3.31
CA SER A 298 -11.77 -17.03 3.87
C SER A 298 -12.30 -15.76 4.54
N ASP A 299 -11.44 -14.81 4.85
CA ASP A 299 -11.77 -13.50 5.43
C ASP A 299 -11.74 -12.34 4.44
N GLY A 300 -11.47 -12.61 3.16
CA GLY A 300 -11.54 -11.63 2.07
C GLY A 300 -12.88 -11.68 1.33
N ASN A 301 -13.29 -10.56 0.74
CA ASN A 301 -14.43 -10.51 -0.17
C ASN A 301 -14.02 -10.90 -1.60
N MET A 302 -14.32 -12.15 -2.00
CA MET A 302 -13.99 -12.67 -3.32
C MET A 302 -14.57 -11.86 -4.49
N GLN A 303 -15.74 -11.24 -4.31
CA GLN A 303 -16.34 -10.40 -5.36
C GLN A 303 -15.51 -9.13 -5.56
N ALA A 304 -15.14 -8.44 -4.48
CA ALA A 304 -14.28 -7.28 -4.54
C ALA A 304 -12.87 -7.61 -5.05
N THR A 305 -12.30 -8.77 -4.68
CA THR A 305 -11.04 -9.25 -5.26
C THR A 305 -11.12 -9.36 -6.80
N ARG A 306 -12.23 -9.90 -7.32
CA ARG A 306 -12.45 -10.01 -8.78
C ARG A 306 -12.60 -8.65 -9.45
N GLU A 307 -13.31 -7.72 -8.82
CA GLU A 307 -13.46 -6.34 -9.32
C GLU A 307 -12.12 -5.59 -9.34
N ASN A 308 -11.33 -5.71 -8.27
CA ASN A 308 -9.98 -5.16 -8.19
C ASN A 308 -9.04 -5.80 -9.24
N ALA A 309 -9.18 -7.10 -9.47
CA ALA A 309 -8.42 -7.78 -10.51
C ALA A 309 -8.84 -7.29 -11.91
N ALA A 310 -10.13 -7.10 -12.17
CA ALA A 310 -10.61 -6.55 -13.43
C ALA A 310 -10.13 -5.10 -13.65
N TRP A 311 -10.07 -4.29 -12.59
CA TRP A 311 -9.43 -2.97 -12.62
C TRP A 311 -7.96 -3.06 -13.02
N LEU A 312 -7.18 -3.93 -12.36
CA LEU A 312 -5.75 -4.09 -12.66
C LEU A 312 -5.51 -4.61 -14.08
N VAL A 313 -6.26 -5.62 -14.50
CA VAL A 313 -6.14 -6.24 -15.83
C VAL A 313 -6.41 -5.24 -16.94
N ARG A 314 -7.47 -4.42 -16.83
CA ARG A 314 -7.75 -3.36 -17.83
C ARG A 314 -6.60 -2.36 -17.95
N ARG A 315 -5.96 -1.98 -16.83
CA ARG A 315 -4.80 -1.07 -16.84
C ARG A 315 -3.57 -1.70 -17.49
N LEU A 316 -3.31 -2.98 -17.22
CA LEU A 316 -2.20 -3.72 -17.82
C LEU A 316 -2.44 -3.96 -19.32
N MET A 317 -3.67 -4.25 -19.72
CA MET A 317 -4.07 -4.34 -21.13
C MET A 317 -3.78 -3.02 -21.86
N ALA A 318 -4.20 -1.89 -21.29
CA ALA A 318 -3.94 -0.57 -21.87
C ALA A 318 -2.45 -0.24 -21.92
N ARG A 319 -1.71 -0.45 -20.80
CA ARG A 319 -0.27 -0.14 -20.69
C ARG A 319 0.59 -0.92 -21.69
N HIS A 320 0.25 -2.19 -21.93
CA HIS A 320 1.07 -3.11 -22.73
C HIS A 320 0.49 -3.40 -24.12
N GLY A 321 -0.65 -2.79 -24.47
CA GLY A 321 -1.36 -3.08 -25.72
C GLY A 321 -1.85 -4.53 -25.84
N ILE A 322 -2.18 -5.16 -24.72
CA ILE A 322 -2.62 -6.56 -24.68
C ILE A 322 -4.14 -6.61 -24.93
N PRO A 323 -4.61 -7.25 -26.01
CA PRO A 323 -6.04 -7.36 -26.30
C PRO A 323 -6.71 -8.37 -25.36
N VAL A 324 -8.03 -8.25 -25.18
CA VAL A 324 -8.78 -9.05 -24.17
C VAL A 324 -8.68 -10.56 -24.43
N GLU A 325 -8.53 -10.97 -25.69
CA GLU A 325 -8.37 -12.36 -26.12
C GLU A 325 -7.05 -12.98 -25.63
N ARG A 326 -6.09 -12.15 -25.21
CA ARG A 326 -4.81 -12.56 -24.61
C ARG A 326 -4.80 -12.45 -23.08
N VAL A 327 -5.95 -12.19 -22.47
CA VAL A 327 -6.18 -12.44 -21.04
C VAL A 327 -6.64 -13.88 -20.89
N VAL A 328 -5.76 -14.72 -20.35
CA VAL A 328 -5.96 -16.18 -20.28
C VAL A 328 -5.86 -16.69 -18.86
N GLN A 329 -6.41 -17.87 -18.65
CA GLN A 329 -6.30 -18.61 -17.39
C GLN A 329 -4.96 -19.35 -17.35
N HIS A 330 -4.42 -19.67 -16.17
CA HIS A 330 -3.30 -20.61 -16.06
C HIS A 330 -3.59 -21.93 -16.80
N ASN A 331 -4.83 -22.44 -16.73
CA ASN A 331 -5.27 -23.63 -17.47
C ASN A 331 -4.90 -23.63 -18.95
N HIS A 332 -4.88 -22.46 -19.60
CA HIS A 332 -4.50 -22.30 -21.01
C HIS A 332 -3.10 -22.82 -21.31
N TRP A 333 -2.16 -22.66 -20.36
CA TRP A 333 -0.75 -23.00 -20.55
C TRP A 333 -0.43 -24.45 -20.20
N SER A 334 -0.89 -24.92 -19.04
CA SER A 334 -0.47 -26.21 -18.47
C SER A 334 -1.60 -27.23 -18.30
N GLY A 335 -2.85 -26.85 -18.56
CA GLY A 335 -4.02 -27.68 -18.28
C GLY A 335 -4.39 -27.78 -16.79
N LYS A 336 -3.65 -27.12 -15.88
CA LYS A 336 -3.97 -27.06 -14.45
C LYS A 336 -5.37 -26.47 -14.23
N ASP A 337 -6.16 -26.98 -13.27
CA ASP A 337 -7.45 -26.42 -12.89
C ASP A 337 -7.28 -25.11 -12.08
N CYS A 338 -6.77 -24.07 -12.73
CA CYS A 338 -6.47 -22.75 -12.17
C CYS A 338 -6.80 -21.66 -13.21
N PRO A 339 -7.46 -20.54 -12.83
CA PRO A 339 -8.01 -20.22 -11.50
C PRO A 339 -9.24 -21.09 -11.20
N THR A 340 -9.27 -21.77 -10.06
CA THR A 340 -10.23 -22.86 -9.79
C THR A 340 -11.68 -22.37 -9.66
N GLN A 341 -11.95 -21.39 -8.81
CA GLN A 341 -13.29 -20.87 -8.57
C GLN A 341 -13.76 -20.04 -9.77
N LEU A 342 -12.91 -19.15 -10.28
CA LEU A 342 -13.24 -18.29 -11.42
C LEU A 342 -13.53 -19.12 -12.68
N ARG A 343 -12.78 -20.18 -12.98
CA ARG A 343 -13.07 -21.08 -14.12
C ARG A 343 -14.43 -21.73 -14.06
N ARG A 344 -14.87 -22.13 -12.87
CA ARG A 344 -16.07 -22.95 -12.71
C ARG A 344 -17.34 -22.14 -12.93
N SER A 345 -17.37 -20.87 -12.54
CA SER A 345 -18.62 -20.10 -12.56
C SER A 345 -18.48 -18.58 -12.69
N GLY A 346 -17.34 -18.04 -13.16
CA GLY A 346 -17.19 -16.58 -13.31
C GLY A 346 -16.24 -16.09 -14.40
N TRP A 347 -15.62 -16.98 -15.19
CA TRP A 347 -14.62 -16.59 -16.17
C TRP A 347 -15.23 -15.75 -17.31
N THR A 348 -16.39 -16.16 -17.81
CA THR A 348 -17.07 -15.46 -18.91
C THR A 348 -17.45 -14.03 -18.50
N GLU A 349 -18.02 -13.88 -17.30
CA GLU A 349 -18.42 -12.60 -16.72
C GLU A 349 -17.21 -11.71 -16.45
N PHE A 350 -16.13 -12.30 -15.91
CA PHE A 350 -14.87 -11.60 -15.68
C PHE A 350 -14.30 -11.04 -16.98
N VAL A 351 -14.16 -11.87 -18.02
CA VAL A 351 -13.65 -11.42 -19.34
C VAL A 351 -14.57 -10.38 -19.97
N ALA A 352 -15.90 -10.56 -19.88
CA ALA A 352 -16.86 -9.57 -20.37
C ALA A 352 -16.70 -8.20 -19.68
N SER A 353 -16.39 -8.19 -18.37
CA SER A 353 -16.13 -6.95 -17.64
C SER A 353 -14.88 -6.20 -18.14
N LEU A 354 -13.91 -6.90 -18.72
CA LEU A 354 -12.68 -6.29 -19.26
C LEU A 354 -12.90 -5.58 -20.59
N ALA A 355 -13.90 -6.00 -21.38
CA ALA A 355 -14.27 -5.38 -22.65
C ALA A 355 -14.98 -4.03 -22.46
N THR A 356 -15.44 -3.73 -21.25
CA THR A 356 -15.86 -2.37 -20.90
C THR A 356 -14.60 -1.53 -20.65
N ALA A 357 -14.33 -0.60 -21.56
CA ALA A 357 -13.26 0.37 -21.37
C ALA A 357 -13.38 0.98 -19.97
N PRO A 358 -12.29 1.16 -19.21
CA PRO A 358 -12.35 2.05 -18.06
C PRO A 358 -12.89 3.40 -18.55
N PRO A 359 -13.72 4.12 -17.77
CA PRO A 359 -14.19 5.43 -18.19
C PRO A 359 -12.97 6.27 -18.58
N VAL A 360 -12.93 6.67 -19.85
CA VAL A 360 -12.02 7.73 -20.31
C VAL A 360 -12.37 8.95 -19.46
N PRO A 361 -11.45 9.54 -18.68
CA PRO A 361 -11.75 10.81 -18.06
C PRO A 361 -12.06 11.78 -19.20
N PRO A 362 -13.18 12.52 -19.14
CA PRO A 362 -13.54 13.42 -20.21
C PRO A 362 -12.40 14.41 -20.43
N ALA A 363 -12.08 14.70 -21.70
CA ALA A 363 -11.25 15.84 -22.03
C ALA A 363 -11.94 17.10 -21.47
N GLY A 364 -11.40 17.64 -20.38
CA GLY A 364 -12.02 18.77 -19.67
C GLY A 364 -11.70 18.89 -18.18
N ASP A 365 -11.09 17.89 -17.54
CA ASP A 365 -10.78 18.00 -16.11
C ASP A 365 -9.58 18.93 -15.87
N TYR A 366 -9.81 20.00 -15.10
CA TYR A 366 -8.84 20.97 -14.63
C TYR A 366 -8.94 21.08 -13.11
N ARG A 367 -7.82 20.89 -12.42
CA ARG A 367 -7.75 20.93 -10.96
C ARG A 367 -6.94 22.14 -10.52
N GLU A 368 -7.59 23.09 -9.86
CA GLU A 368 -6.94 24.25 -9.24
C GLU A 368 -6.24 23.88 -7.94
N PHE A 369 -5.07 24.48 -7.71
CA PHE A 369 -4.34 24.45 -6.45
C PHE A 369 -4.21 25.90 -5.94
N PRO A 370 -5.19 26.41 -5.17
CA PRO A 370 -5.19 27.79 -4.69
C PRO A 370 -3.93 28.17 -3.89
N GLU A 371 -3.31 27.20 -3.22
CA GLU A 371 -2.07 27.37 -2.47
C GLU A 371 -0.84 27.61 -3.36
N ALA A 372 -0.90 27.19 -4.63
CA ALA A 372 0.15 27.36 -5.61
C ALA A 372 -0.16 28.45 -6.65
N GLY A 373 -1.43 28.89 -6.75
CA GLY A 373 -1.88 29.88 -7.73
C GLY A 373 -1.98 29.33 -9.16
N HIS A 374 -1.90 28.02 -9.33
CA HIS A 374 -1.86 27.33 -10.63
C HIS A 374 -2.76 26.09 -10.62
N GLY A 375 -3.12 25.58 -11.79
CA GLY A 375 -3.90 24.35 -11.93
C GLY A 375 -3.29 23.35 -12.92
N ILE A 376 -3.75 22.11 -12.87
CA ILE A 376 -3.31 21.04 -13.77
C ILE A 376 -4.51 20.58 -14.59
N GLY A 377 -4.37 20.51 -15.92
CA GLY A 377 -5.42 20.10 -16.83
C GLY A 377 -5.12 18.81 -17.59
N GLY A 378 -6.18 18.19 -18.11
CA GLY A 378 -6.11 17.20 -19.19
C GLY A 378 -5.09 16.08 -18.98
N GLY A 379 -4.21 15.89 -19.95
CA GLY A 379 -3.20 14.82 -19.93
C GLY A 379 -2.21 14.95 -18.77
N PHE A 380 -1.84 16.18 -18.39
CA PHE A 380 -0.95 16.40 -17.25
C PHE A 380 -1.62 16.11 -15.93
N LEU A 381 -2.92 16.42 -15.78
CA LEU A 381 -3.68 16.08 -14.57
C LEU A 381 -3.75 14.56 -14.42
N TRP A 382 -4.11 13.88 -15.50
CA TRP A 382 -4.11 12.43 -15.53
C TRP A 382 -2.73 11.87 -15.17
N PHE A 383 -1.66 12.31 -15.83
CA PHE A 383 -0.32 11.79 -15.56
C PHE A 383 0.11 12.06 -14.11
N TRP A 384 -0.19 13.25 -13.58
CA TRP A 384 0.09 13.63 -12.20
C TRP A 384 -0.61 12.69 -11.22
N GLU A 385 -1.94 12.50 -11.36
CA GLU A 385 -2.74 11.67 -10.46
C GLU A 385 -2.32 10.19 -10.49
N HIS A 386 -1.92 9.69 -11.66
CA HIS A 386 -1.66 8.26 -11.86
C HIS A 386 -0.19 7.84 -11.70
N ASN A 387 0.75 8.78 -11.56
CA ASN A 387 2.18 8.50 -11.37
C ASN A 387 2.73 8.98 -10.00
N GLY A 388 1.83 9.19 -9.03
CA GLY A 388 2.20 9.44 -7.64
C GLY A 388 1.89 10.84 -7.12
N GLY A 389 1.32 11.72 -7.95
CA GLY A 389 0.68 12.98 -7.56
C GLY A 389 1.57 13.89 -6.72
N LEU A 390 0.92 14.60 -5.80
CA LEU A 390 1.56 15.56 -4.90
C LEU A 390 2.80 14.99 -4.17
N PRO A 391 2.80 13.75 -3.64
CA PRO A 391 3.99 13.15 -3.03
C PRO A 391 5.23 13.06 -3.93
N ILE A 392 5.05 12.79 -5.23
CA ILE A 392 6.16 12.55 -6.16
C ILE A 392 6.52 13.83 -6.92
N PHE A 393 5.53 14.56 -7.41
CA PHE A 393 5.72 15.69 -8.32
C PHE A 393 5.59 17.04 -7.62
N GLY A 394 4.82 17.13 -6.55
CA GLY A 394 4.52 18.40 -5.88
C GLY A 394 3.43 19.23 -6.56
N PHE A 395 3.24 20.44 -6.06
CA PHE A 395 2.30 21.41 -6.64
C PHE A 395 2.79 21.92 -8.02
N PRO A 396 1.88 22.33 -8.91
CA PRO A 396 2.26 23.05 -10.12
C PRO A 396 2.90 24.40 -9.76
N LEU A 397 4.01 24.72 -10.41
CA LEU A 397 4.71 26.01 -10.30
C LEU A 397 4.34 26.96 -11.44
N THR A 398 3.69 26.45 -12.48
CA THR A 398 3.22 27.20 -13.64
C THR A 398 1.88 26.60 -14.10
N ASP A 399 1.14 27.34 -14.93
CA ASP A 399 0.15 26.74 -15.82
C ASP A 399 0.87 26.00 -16.97
N GLU A 400 0.12 25.36 -17.86
CA GLU A 400 0.68 24.80 -19.10
C GLU A 400 1.25 25.93 -19.98
N ILE A 401 2.51 25.79 -20.39
CA ILE A 401 3.23 26.75 -21.22
C ILE A 401 3.80 26.07 -22.46
N ALA A 402 4.00 26.85 -23.53
CA ALA A 402 4.70 26.38 -24.72
C ALA A 402 6.19 26.68 -24.63
N GLU A 403 7.04 25.65 -24.70
CA GLU A 403 8.50 25.75 -24.68
C GLU A 403 9.07 24.86 -25.80
N ASP A 404 9.92 25.42 -26.67
CA ASP A 404 10.55 24.71 -27.80
C ASP A 404 9.61 23.91 -28.71
N GLY A 405 8.38 24.41 -28.89
CA GLY A 405 7.35 23.77 -29.72
C GLY A 405 6.54 22.69 -29.01
N GLN A 406 6.72 22.56 -27.70
CA GLN A 406 6.11 21.54 -26.87
C GLN A 406 5.30 22.15 -25.71
N THR A 407 4.17 21.54 -25.34
CA THR A 407 3.44 21.94 -24.12
C THR A 407 4.16 21.35 -22.91
N VAL A 408 4.44 22.18 -21.93
CA VAL A 408 5.26 21.86 -20.75
C VAL A 408 4.59 22.44 -19.50
N GLN A 409 4.71 21.76 -18.38
CA GLN A 409 4.31 22.32 -17.08
C GLN A 409 5.35 21.97 -16.01
N TYR A 410 5.71 22.97 -15.21
CA TYR A 410 6.68 22.83 -14.12
C TYR A 410 5.96 22.50 -12.82
N PHE A 411 6.54 21.59 -12.05
CA PHE A 411 6.10 21.20 -10.72
C PHE A 411 7.27 21.35 -9.75
N GLU A 412 7.00 21.34 -8.44
CA GLU A 412 8.05 21.47 -7.41
C GLU A 412 9.19 20.44 -7.56
N ARG A 413 8.89 19.26 -8.12
CA ARG A 413 9.83 18.12 -8.18
C ARG A 413 9.93 17.48 -9.57
N ALA A 414 9.28 18.03 -10.59
CA ALA A 414 9.29 17.48 -11.94
C ALA A 414 8.94 18.53 -12.99
N VAL A 415 9.26 18.25 -14.25
CA VAL A 415 8.78 19.01 -15.42
C VAL A 415 8.12 18.02 -16.35
N PHE A 416 6.87 18.28 -16.71
CA PHE A 416 6.10 17.42 -17.61
C PHE A 416 6.13 18.00 -19.01
N GLU A 417 6.26 17.12 -20.00
CA GLU A 417 6.30 17.47 -21.41
C GLU A 417 5.23 16.67 -22.16
N TYR A 418 4.42 17.36 -22.96
CA TYR A 418 3.36 16.73 -23.74
C TYR A 418 3.86 16.40 -25.15
N HIS A 419 3.80 15.14 -25.53
CA HIS A 419 4.26 14.59 -26.80
C HIS A 419 3.07 14.02 -27.58
N PRO A 420 2.33 14.84 -28.36
CA PRO A 420 1.16 14.39 -29.11
C PRO A 420 1.48 13.34 -30.19
N GLU A 421 2.73 13.29 -30.64
CA GLU A 421 3.27 12.30 -31.57
C GLU A 421 3.39 10.90 -30.97
N ASN A 422 3.36 10.77 -29.64
CA ASN A 422 3.42 9.50 -28.95
C ASN A 422 2.02 8.90 -28.77
N ASP A 423 1.96 7.57 -28.65
CA ASP A 423 0.76 6.87 -28.19
C ASP A 423 0.65 6.96 -26.66
N GLU A 424 -0.58 6.88 -26.15
CA GLU A 424 -0.83 6.79 -24.71
C GLU A 424 -0.12 5.55 -24.11
N PRO A 425 0.42 5.61 -22.88
CA PRO A 425 0.42 6.74 -21.94
C PRO A 425 1.63 7.68 -22.10
N TYR A 426 2.44 7.54 -23.15
CA TYR A 426 3.71 8.27 -23.34
C TYR A 426 3.53 9.67 -23.92
N ARG A 427 2.28 10.15 -23.99
CA ARG A 427 1.98 11.52 -24.34
C ARG A 427 2.39 12.50 -23.27
N VAL A 428 2.63 12.07 -22.04
CA VAL A 428 3.22 12.91 -20.99
C VAL A 428 4.49 12.24 -20.51
N LEU A 429 5.62 12.94 -20.63
CA LEU A 429 6.92 12.47 -20.20
C LEU A 429 7.53 13.41 -19.16
N LEU A 430 8.38 12.87 -18.30
CA LEU A 430 9.21 13.67 -17.40
C LEU A 430 10.45 14.16 -18.14
N ARG A 431 10.67 15.48 -18.15
CA ARG A 431 11.88 16.07 -18.71
C ARG A 431 13.12 15.48 -18.05
N ARG A 432 14.12 15.11 -18.86
CA ARG A 432 15.36 14.47 -18.40
C ARG A 432 16.39 15.49 -17.92
N LEU A 433 16.07 16.24 -16.86
CA LEU A 433 16.90 17.33 -16.33
C LEU A 433 18.36 16.91 -16.02
N GLY A 434 18.58 15.65 -15.61
CA GLY A 434 19.93 15.11 -15.37
C GLY A 434 20.77 14.91 -16.65
N ALA A 435 20.14 14.59 -17.79
CA ALA A 435 20.82 14.45 -19.08
C ALA A 435 21.15 15.82 -19.69
N GLU A 436 20.26 16.80 -19.52
CA GLU A 436 20.50 18.18 -19.95
C GLU A 436 21.62 18.87 -19.16
N ALA A 437 21.69 18.64 -17.84
CA ALA A 437 22.77 19.17 -17.02
C ALA A 437 24.14 18.59 -17.40
N LEU A 438 24.18 17.32 -17.85
CA LEU A 438 25.39 16.66 -18.35
C LEU A 438 25.80 17.21 -19.72
N ALA A 439 24.86 17.33 -20.66
CA ALA A 439 25.09 17.90 -21.98
C ALA A 439 25.53 19.38 -21.91
N ARG A 440 24.98 20.18 -20.99
CA ARG A 440 25.43 21.57 -20.75
C ARG A 440 26.84 21.63 -20.18
N LYS A 441 27.26 20.67 -19.34
CA LYS A 441 28.64 20.55 -18.84
C LYS A 441 29.61 20.14 -19.95
N GLU A 442 29.21 19.27 -20.87
CA GLU A 442 30.02 18.84 -22.00
C GLU A 442 30.12 19.90 -23.10
N ALA A 443 29.11 20.77 -23.25
CA ALA A 443 29.13 21.89 -24.19
C ALA A 443 29.83 23.15 -23.65
N SER A 444 30.16 23.18 -22.36
CA SER A 444 30.90 24.27 -21.69
C SER A 444 32.33 23.89 -21.29
N ALA A 445 32.75 22.67 -21.63
CA ALA A 445 34.13 22.19 -21.62
C ALA A 445 34.68 22.17 -23.06
#